data_AF-A0A9E2H5S9-F1
#
_entry.id   AF-A0A9E2H5S9-F1
#
_cell.length_a   1.000
_cell.length_b   1.000
_cell.length_c   1.000
_cell.angle_alpha   90.00
_cell.angle_beta   90.00
_cell.angle_gamma   90.00
#
_symmetry.space_group_name_H-M   'P 1'
#
loop_
_entity.id
_entity.type
_entity.pdbx_description
1 polymer ?
#
loop_
_entity_poly.entity_id
_entity_poly.type
_entity_poly.pdbx_seq_one_letter_code
_entity_poly.pdbx_strand_id
1 'polypeptide(L)'
;MTTKAPSKVKEFPADSLEKIAYNSAKDIPTVEPNDASRLGYHIWIWLKEKECTLADAVNRSEARLLIPKDEAVKIIREALLKFGVQAES
;
A
#
# COMPACT_ATOMS: atom_id res chain seq x y z
N MET A 1 -39.00 -1.46 -7.11
CA MET A 1 -37.66 -1.30 -6.51
C MET A 1 -36.70 -0.90 -7.62
N THR A 2 -36.24 0.35 -7.70
CA THR A 2 -35.23 0.75 -8.70
C THR A 2 -33.89 0.85 -7.99
N THR A 3 -32.94 0.00 -8.35
CA THR A 3 -31.57 0.06 -7.82
C THR A 3 -30.83 1.19 -8.52
N LYS A 4 -30.40 2.22 -7.77
CA LYS A 4 -29.48 3.24 -8.28
C LYS A 4 -28.22 2.56 -8.81
N ALA A 5 -27.77 2.98 -9.99
CA ALA A 5 -26.49 2.55 -10.52
C ALA A 5 -25.37 2.90 -9.50
N PRO A 6 -24.37 2.04 -9.33
CA PRO A 6 -23.27 2.31 -8.42
C PRO A 6 -22.59 3.61 -8.83
N SER A 7 -22.30 4.47 -7.85
CA SER A 7 -21.54 5.69 -8.07
C SER A 7 -20.19 5.35 -8.70
N LYS A 8 -19.76 6.15 -9.69
CA LYS A 8 -18.40 6.04 -10.23
C LYS A 8 -17.41 6.23 -9.09
N VAL A 9 -16.55 5.24 -8.85
CA VAL A 9 -15.46 5.32 -7.89
C VAL A 9 -14.56 6.48 -8.30
N LYS A 10 -14.33 7.42 -7.39
CA LYS A 10 -13.42 8.54 -7.62
C LYS A 10 -12.01 8.01 -7.49
N GLU A 11 -11.29 7.90 -8.60
CA GLU A 11 -9.88 7.53 -8.56
C GLU A 11 -9.03 8.69 -8.03
N PHE A 12 -8.02 8.35 -7.25
CA PHE A 12 -6.99 9.30 -6.85
C PHE A 12 -6.14 9.71 -8.07
N PRO A 13 -5.58 10.94 -8.08
CA PRO A 13 -4.59 11.35 -9.07
C PRO A 13 -3.44 10.33 -9.16
N ALA A 14 -2.92 10.09 -10.37
CA ALA A 14 -1.90 9.07 -10.61
C ALA A 14 -0.59 9.32 -9.84
N ASP A 15 -0.32 10.59 -9.59
CA ASP A 15 0.82 11.19 -8.89
C ASP A 15 0.59 11.38 -7.38
N SER A 16 -0.60 11.06 -6.87
CA SER A 16 -0.88 11.15 -5.44
C SER A 16 -0.13 10.08 -4.64
N LEU A 17 0.26 10.42 -3.42
CA LEU A 17 0.90 9.48 -2.48
C LEU A 17 -0.02 8.29 -2.18
N GLU A 18 -1.34 8.51 -2.16
CA GLU A 18 -2.37 7.50 -2.02
C GLU A 18 -2.25 6.47 -3.14
N LYS A 19 -2.31 6.91 -4.41
CA LYS A 19 -2.26 5.98 -5.55
C LYS A 19 -0.95 5.20 -5.57
N ILE A 20 0.17 5.86 -5.26
CA ILE A 20 1.49 5.22 -5.16
C ILE A 20 1.50 4.14 -4.07
N ALA A 21 1.03 4.46 -2.86
CA ALA A 21 0.99 3.53 -1.74
C ALA A 21 0.12 2.31 -2.01
N TYR A 22 -1.13 2.51 -2.44
CA TYR A 22 -2.04 1.41 -2.72
C TYR A 22 -1.59 0.56 -3.90
N ASN A 23 -0.97 1.15 -4.93
CA ASN A 23 -0.38 0.38 -6.02
C ASN A 23 0.82 -0.46 -5.55
N SER A 24 1.67 0.07 -4.66
CA SER A 24 2.83 -0.65 -4.14
C SER A 24 2.47 -1.89 -3.31
N ALA A 25 1.26 -1.91 -2.72
CA ALA A 25 0.74 -3.03 -1.94
C ALA A 25 -0.12 -4.01 -2.75
N LYS A 26 -0.50 -3.67 -3.99
CA LYS A 26 -1.50 -4.41 -4.77
C LYS A 26 -1.06 -5.82 -5.15
N ASP A 27 0.24 -6.00 -5.40
CA ASP A 27 0.82 -7.27 -5.84
C ASP A 27 1.32 -8.13 -4.67
N ILE A 28 1.12 -7.68 -3.42
CA ILE A 28 1.53 -8.42 -2.23
C ILE A 28 0.52 -9.55 -1.97
N PRO A 29 0.96 -10.81 -1.90
CA PRO A 29 0.07 -11.93 -1.63
C PRO A 29 -0.38 -11.88 -0.16
N THR A 30 -1.67 -11.61 0.04
CA THR A 30 -2.32 -11.55 1.35
C THR A 30 -3.46 -12.55 1.49
N VAL A 31 -3.83 -12.87 2.72
CA VAL A 31 -4.93 -13.81 3.01
C VAL A 31 -6.27 -13.22 2.56
N GLU A 32 -6.55 -11.95 2.86
CA GLU A 32 -7.75 -11.26 2.40
C GLU A 32 -7.40 -10.01 1.59
N PRO A 33 -8.24 -9.59 0.62
CA PRO A 33 -8.01 -8.36 -0.15
C PRO A 33 -7.91 -7.11 0.74
N ASN A 34 -8.58 -7.13 1.90
CA ASN A 34 -8.53 -6.03 2.85
C ASN A 34 -7.16 -5.90 3.55
N ASP A 35 -6.39 -6.98 3.67
CA ASP A 35 -5.03 -6.92 4.22
C ASP A 35 -4.10 -6.09 3.31
N ALA A 36 -4.26 -6.22 1.98
CA ALA A 36 -3.52 -5.39 1.01
C ALA A 36 -3.94 -3.91 1.10
N SER A 37 -5.23 -3.63 1.30
CA SER A 37 -5.72 -2.26 1.55
C SER A 37 -5.16 -1.68 2.86
N ARG A 38 -5.08 -2.50 3.92
CA ARG A 38 -4.51 -2.09 5.20
C ARG A 38 -3.02 -1.81 5.08
N LEU A 39 -2.30 -2.65 4.34
CA LEU A 39 -0.89 -2.44 3.99
C LEU A 39 -0.69 -1.12 3.22
N GLY A 40 -1.50 -0.87 2.18
CA GLY A 40 -1.48 0.38 1.42
C GLY A 40 -1.71 1.63 2.28
N TYR A 41 -2.64 1.56 3.23
CA TYR A 41 -2.91 2.67 4.17
C TYR A 41 -1.70 3.00 5.06
N HIS A 42 -1.03 1.99 5.62
CA HIS A 42 0.15 2.21 6.45
C HIS A 42 1.36 2.70 5.64
N ILE A 43 1.51 2.25 4.39
CA ILE A 43 2.52 2.79 3.47
C ILE A 43 2.21 4.25 3.15
N TRP A 44 0.94 4.62 2.94
CA TRP A 44 0.55 6.01 2.69
C TRP A 44 0.86 6.92 3.89
N ILE A 45 0.55 6.48 5.12
CA ILE A 45 0.95 7.21 6.35
C ILE A 45 2.46 7.41 6.35
N TRP A 46 3.23 6.35 6.10
CA TRP A 46 4.68 6.41 6.05
C TRP A 46 5.20 7.39 4.99
N LEU A 47 4.62 7.40 3.78
CA LEU A 47 4.97 8.37 2.73
C LEU A 47 4.70 9.82 3.14
N LYS A 48 3.60 10.04 3.86
CA LYS A 48 3.13 11.36 4.28
C LYS A 48 3.92 11.91 5.47
N GLU A 49 4.19 11.07 6.47
CA GLU A 49 4.76 11.48 7.75
C GLU A 49 6.27 11.26 7.81
N LYS A 50 6.79 10.22 7.13
CA LYS A 50 8.22 9.84 7.10
C LYS A 50 8.88 9.66 8.48
N GLU A 51 8.09 9.39 9.52
CA GLU A 51 8.58 9.28 10.91
C GLU A 51 9.15 7.90 11.28
N CYS A 52 8.98 6.89 10.41
CA CYS A 52 9.44 5.52 10.67
C CYS A 52 10.02 4.86 9.41
N THR A 53 10.53 3.64 9.56
CA THR A 53 11.08 2.86 8.45
C THR A 53 9.95 2.21 7.65
N LEU A 54 10.22 1.83 6.39
CA LEU A 54 9.24 1.07 5.60
C LEU A 54 8.90 -0.27 6.28
N ALA A 55 9.89 -0.91 6.91
CA ALA A 55 9.67 -2.15 7.65
C ALA A 55 8.72 -1.96 8.84
N ASP A 56 8.83 -0.84 9.55
CA ASP A 56 7.89 -0.49 10.63
C ASP A 56 6.47 -0.28 10.10
N ALA A 57 6.32 0.35 8.93
CA ALA A 57 5.02 0.55 8.30
C ALA A 57 4.35 -0.79 7.97
N VAL A 58 5.08 -1.72 7.36
CA VAL A 58 4.61 -3.09 7.06
C VAL A 58 4.30 -3.86 8.34
N ASN A 59 5.10 -3.69 9.40
CA ASN A 59 4.86 -4.35 10.67
C ASN A 59 3.60 -3.82 11.37
N ARG A 60 3.43 -2.49 11.41
CA ARG A 60 2.25 -1.81 11.98
C ARG A 60 0.98 -2.10 11.20
N SER A 61 1.10 -2.45 9.92
CA SER A 61 -0.07 -2.81 9.12
C SER A 61 -0.69 -4.13 9.54
N GLU A 62 -0.05 -4.95 10.38
CA GLU A 62 -0.41 -6.33 10.79
C GLU A 62 -1.18 -7.10 9.70
N ALA A 63 -0.77 -6.92 8.44
CA ALA A 63 -1.41 -7.54 7.31
C ALA A 63 -1.08 -9.03 7.36
N ARG A 64 -2.07 -9.89 7.12
CA ARG A 64 -1.82 -11.32 7.00
C ARG A 64 -1.21 -11.62 5.64
N LEU A 65 0.11 -11.58 5.60
CA LEU A 65 0.91 -11.86 4.42
C LEU A 65 1.08 -13.37 4.23
N LEU A 66 1.06 -13.82 2.97
CA LEU A 66 1.39 -15.19 2.59
C LEU A 66 2.89 -15.38 2.31
N ILE A 67 3.67 -14.31 2.44
CA ILE A 67 5.12 -14.26 2.28
C ILE A 67 5.78 -13.68 3.54
N PRO A 68 7.08 -13.93 3.75
CA PRO A 68 7.85 -13.28 4.82
C PRO A 68 7.77 -11.75 4.76
N LYS A 69 7.76 -11.10 5.93
CA LYS A 69 7.70 -9.62 6.03
C LYS A 69 8.86 -8.95 5.29
N ASP A 70 10.07 -9.49 5.40
CA ASP A 70 11.25 -8.94 4.70
C ASP A 70 11.11 -8.99 3.19
N GLU A 71 10.47 -10.04 2.67
CA GLU A 71 10.19 -10.18 1.24
C GLU A 71 9.14 -9.18 0.78
N ALA A 72 8.07 -8.99 1.57
CA ALA A 72 7.07 -7.96 1.30
C ALA A 72 7.70 -6.56 1.29
N VAL A 73 8.56 -6.23 2.25
CA VAL A 73 9.28 -4.94 2.30
C VAL A 73 10.13 -4.74 1.04
N LYS A 74 10.82 -5.78 0.54
CA LYS A 74 11.58 -5.71 -0.71
C LYS A 74 10.70 -5.42 -1.91
N ILE A 75 9.60 -6.16 -2.07
CA ILE A 75 8.66 -5.97 -3.19
C ILE A 75 8.06 -4.56 -3.15
N ILE A 76 7.62 -4.10 -1.98
CA ILE A 76 7.06 -2.75 -1.81
C ILE A 76 8.12 -1.69 -2.13
N ARG A 77 9.36 -1.86 -1.64
CA ARG A 77 10.47 -0.94 -1.95
C ARG A 77 10.74 -0.87 -3.45
N GLU A 78 10.81 -2.01 -4.14
CA GLU A 78 10.98 -2.05 -5.60
C GLU A 78 9.83 -1.38 -6.35
N ALA A 79 8.59 -1.57 -5.87
CA ALA A 79 7.43 -0.90 -6.44
C ALA A 79 7.51 0.63 -6.24
N LEU A 80 7.87 1.10 -5.04
CA LEU A 80 8.03 2.51 -4.72
C LEU A 80 9.15 3.18 -5.53
N LEU A 81 10.25 2.46 -5.79
CA LEU A 81 11.35 2.95 -6.64
C LEU A 81 10.89 3.22 -8.08
N LYS A 82 9.96 2.42 -8.62
CA LYS A 82 9.37 2.66 -9.95
C LYS A 82 8.58 3.97 -10.01
N PHE A 83 8.09 4.45 -8.87
CA PHE A 83 7.41 5.74 -8.73
C PHE A 83 8.35 6.88 -8.29
N GLY A 84 9.67 6.63 -8.23
CA GLY A 84 10.67 7.64 -7.85
C GLY A 84 10.77 7.90 -6.34
N VAL A 85 10.17 7.05 -5.50
CA VAL A 85 10.25 7.18 -4.05
C VAL A 85 11.41 6.33 -3.52
N GLN A 86 12.39 6.98 -2.89
CA GLN A 86 13.48 6.30 -2.19
C GLN A 86 13.04 5.98 -0.75
N ALA A 87 12.86 4.69 -0.46
CA ALA A 87 12.59 4.19 0.88
C ALA A 87 13.92 3.90 1.59
N GLU A 88 14.55 4.92 2.20
CA GLU A 88 15.70 4.72 3.07
C GLU A 88 15.30 3.95 4.35
N SER A 89 16.26 3.19 4.86
CA SER A 89 16.06 2.11 5.84
C SER A 89 15.91 2.63 7.26
#